data_AF-A0A8T4VM42-F1
#
_entry.id   AF-A0A8T4VM42-F1
#
_cell.length_a   1.000
_cell.length_b   1.000
_cell.length_c   1.000
_cell.angle_alpha   90.00
_cell.angle_beta   90.00
_cell.angle_gamma   90.00
#
_symmetry.space_group_name_H-M   'P 1'
#
loop_
_entity.id
_entity.type
_entity.pdbx_description
1 polymer ?
#
loop_
_entity_poly.entity_id
_entity_poly.type
_entity_poly.pdbx_seq_one_letter_code
_entity_poly.pdbx_strand_id
1 'polypeptide(L)'
;MSVNEIKKGTTMNHPKSVGRFISCIYRYFHKHMHDQLQEYNLGSGQFHFLMMLYNKDGVNQETLAETLHIDKATSARAIKKLEEQGFVTRIRDANDRRNYNVFL
;
A
#
# COMPACT_ATOMS: atom_id res chain seq x y z
N MET A 1 48.99 -16.88 28.97
CA MET A 1 48.00 -17.47 28.05
C MET A 1 46.95 -16.41 27.76
N SER A 2 46.74 -16.11 26.47
CA SER A 2 46.14 -14.88 25.95
C SER A 2 44.60 -14.85 26.00
N VAL A 3 44.09 -13.63 26.18
CA VAL A 3 42.73 -13.16 25.95
C VAL A 3 42.45 -13.11 24.43
N ASN A 4 41.19 -13.27 24.04
CA ASN A 4 40.62 -13.13 22.69
C ASN A 4 40.87 -14.26 21.69
N GLU A 5 39.82 -15.04 21.42
CA GLU A 5 39.46 -15.38 20.03
C GLU A 5 37.94 -15.61 19.88
N ILE A 6 37.28 -14.51 19.46
CA ILE A 6 36.28 -14.47 18.40
C ILE A 6 34.97 -15.24 18.66
N LYS A 7 33.97 -14.48 19.13
CA LYS A 7 32.57 -14.65 18.77
C LYS A 7 32.48 -14.85 17.25
N LYS A 8 32.26 -16.08 16.79
CA LYS A 8 31.86 -16.35 15.40
C LYS A 8 30.51 -15.69 15.18
N GLY A 9 30.54 -14.43 14.72
CA GLY A 9 29.40 -13.80 14.12
C GLY A 9 28.98 -14.66 12.94
N THR A 10 27.79 -15.23 13.01
CA THR A 10 27.13 -15.89 11.89
C THR A 10 26.98 -14.86 10.78
N THR A 11 27.95 -14.77 9.87
CA THR A 11 27.77 -14.07 8.61
C THR A 11 26.69 -14.84 7.86
N MET A 12 25.44 -14.38 7.94
CA MET A 12 24.37 -14.88 7.08
C MET A 12 24.66 -14.43 5.65
N ASN A 13 25.57 -15.13 4.98
CA ASN A 13 25.73 -15.13 3.54
C ASN A 13 24.56 -15.91 2.93
N HIS A 14 23.37 -15.35 3.03
CA HIS A 14 22.27 -15.82 2.20
C HIS A 14 22.52 -15.26 0.80
N PRO A 15 22.66 -16.10 -0.26
CA PRO A 15 22.78 -15.58 -1.63
C PRO A 15 21.65 -14.60 -1.86
N LYS A 16 21.97 -13.38 -2.36
CA LYS A 16 20.98 -12.32 -2.59
C LYS A 16 19.94 -12.84 -3.58
N SER A 17 18.85 -13.41 -3.06
CA SER A 17 17.78 -13.94 -3.90
C SER A 17 17.10 -12.80 -4.65
N VAL A 18 16.49 -13.10 -5.79
CA VAL A 18 15.66 -12.13 -6.52
C VAL A 18 14.60 -11.53 -5.59
N GLY A 19 14.00 -12.34 -4.71
CA GLY A 19 13.06 -11.87 -3.69
C GLY A 19 13.66 -10.85 -2.72
N ARG A 20 14.95 -10.98 -2.36
CA ARG A 20 15.65 -10.01 -1.50
C ARG A 20 15.83 -8.65 -2.20
N PHE A 21 16.09 -8.65 -3.51
CA PHE A 21 16.18 -7.44 -4.31
C PHE A 21 14.82 -6.78 -4.50
N ILE A 22 13.78 -7.54 -4.84
CA ILE A 22 12.40 -7.05 -4.92
C ILE A 22 11.99 -6.39 -3.60
N SER A 23 12.24 -7.07 -2.47
CA SER A 23 11.94 -6.53 -1.14
C SER A 23 12.73 -5.25 -0.83
N CYS A 24 13.97 -5.12 -1.31
CA CYS A 24 14.74 -3.89 -1.19
C CYS A 24 14.11 -2.75 -1.99
N ILE A 25 13.86 -2.98 -3.27
CA ILE A 25 13.25 -2.00 -4.17
C ILE A 25 11.91 -1.53 -3.60
N TYR A 26 11.06 -2.47 -3.18
CA TYR A 26 9.78 -2.18 -2.55
C TYR A 26 9.90 -1.27 -1.33
N ARG A 27 10.83 -1.54 -0.40
CA ARG A 27 11.03 -0.68 0.78
C ARG A 27 11.58 0.70 0.45
N TYR A 28 12.50 0.80 -0.51
CA TYR A 28 13.01 2.09 -0.96
C TYR A 28 11.93 2.92 -1.63
N PHE A 29 11.13 2.30 -2.51
CA PHE A 29 9.97 2.93 -3.12
C PHE A 29 8.96 3.40 -2.06
N HIS A 30 8.60 2.54 -1.12
CA HIS A 30 7.66 2.89 -0.05
C HIS A 30 8.16 4.04 0.82
N LYS A 31 9.45 4.05 1.18
CA LYS A 31 10.05 5.16 1.93
C LYS A 31 9.95 6.46 1.15
N HIS A 32 10.38 6.44 -0.11
CA HIS A 32 10.33 7.62 -0.97
C HIS A 32 8.90 8.16 -1.13
N MET A 33 7.95 7.28 -1.43
CA MET A 33 6.53 7.64 -1.54
C MET A 33 5.96 8.17 -0.24
N HIS A 34 6.30 7.56 0.90
CA HIS A 34 5.89 8.07 2.21
C HIS A 34 6.35 9.53 2.38
N ASP A 35 7.63 9.79 2.16
CA ASP A 35 8.22 11.13 2.33
C ASP A 35 7.54 12.18 1.41
N GLN A 36 7.21 11.81 0.15
CA GLN A 36 6.51 12.70 -0.78
C GLN A 36 5.03 12.91 -0.43
N LEU A 37 4.36 11.88 0.08
CA LEU A 37 2.92 11.91 0.36
C LEU A 37 2.58 12.48 1.75
N GLN A 38 3.59 12.66 2.62
CA GLN A 38 3.41 13.22 3.95
C GLN A 38 2.76 14.61 3.91
N GLU A 39 3.11 15.47 2.93
CA GLU A 39 2.54 16.82 2.84
C GLU A 39 1.02 16.82 2.60
N TYR A 40 0.49 15.75 1.99
CA TYR A 40 -0.94 15.55 1.74
C TYR A 40 -1.62 14.72 2.84
N ASN A 41 -0.90 14.37 3.92
CA ASN A 41 -1.33 13.42 4.94
C ASN A 41 -1.76 12.05 4.37
N LEU A 42 -1.17 11.65 3.24
CA LEU A 42 -1.48 10.40 2.56
C LEU A 42 -0.48 9.29 2.93
N GLY A 43 -1.02 8.12 3.26
CA GLY A 43 -0.22 6.89 3.37
C GLY A 43 0.08 6.30 2.00
N SER A 44 1.24 5.65 1.83
CA SER A 44 1.65 5.02 0.56
C SER A 44 0.63 4.01 0.03
N GLY A 45 -0.11 3.30 0.91
CA GLY A 45 -1.17 2.38 0.50
C GLY A 45 -2.41 3.09 -0.05
N GLN A 46 -2.74 4.27 0.46
CA GLN A 46 -3.90 5.05 0.03
C GLN A 46 -3.70 5.62 -1.38
N PHE A 47 -2.47 6.03 -1.70
CA PHE A 47 -2.09 6.55 -3.02
C PHE A 47 -2.47 5.61 -4.18
N HIS A 48 -2.35 4.30 -3.99
CA HIS A 48 -2.68 3.33 -5.03
C HIS A 48 -4.16 3.36 -5.43
N PHE A 49 -5.06 3.65 -4.48
CA PHE A 49 -6.49 3.83 -4.78
C PHE A 49 -6.73 5.09 -5.62
N LEU A 50 -6.09 6.20 -5.25
CA LEU A 50 -6.20 7.46 -6.01
C LEU A 50 -5.68 7.31 -7.44
N MET A 51 -4.54 6.64 -7.63
CA MET A 51 -4.01 6.38 -8.96
C MET A 51 -4.92 5.51 -9.82
N MET A 52 -5.57 4.51 -9.22
CA MET A 52 -6.52 3.66 -9.94
C MET A 52 -7.77 4.44 -10.36
N LEU A 53 -8.30 5.27 -9.46
CA LEU A 53 -9.46 6.12 -9.73
C LEU A 53 -9.16 7.24 -10.73
N TYR A 54 -7.93 7.77 -10.71
CA TYR A 54 -7.48 8.74 -11.72
C TYR A 54 -7.49 8.16 -13.13
N ASN A 55 -7.12 6.87 -13.27
CA ASN A 55 -7.15 6.19 -14.57
C ASN A 55 -8.57 5.81 -15.00
N LYS A 56 -9.41 5.42 -14.03
CA LYS A 56 -10.80 5.09 -14.27
C LYS A 56 -11.59 5.41 -13.02
N ASP A 57 -12.43 6.43 -13.11
CA ASP A 57 -13.24 6.88 -11.99
C ASP A 57 -14.51 6.03 -11.81
N GLY A 58 -15.16 6.15 -10.65
CA GLY A 58 -16.43 5.46 -10.36
C GLY A 58 -16.32 3.95 -10.25
N VAL A 59 -15.19 3.44 -9.77
CA VAL A 59 -14.92 2.01 -9.69
C VAL A 59 -15.50 1.43 -8.41
N ASN A 60 -16.08 0.24 -8.52
CA ASN A 60 -16.59 -0.51 -7.38
C ASN A 60 -15.47 -0.81 -6.36
N GLN A 61 -15.74 -0.58 -5.08
CA GLN A 61 -14.77 -0.76 -4.00
C GLN A 61 -14.19 -2.19 -3.93
N GLU A 62 -14.98 -3.23 -4.22
CA GLU A 62 -14.49 -4.62 -4.27
C GLU A 62 -13.53 -4.80 -5.44
N THR A 63 -13.83 -4.23 -6.60
CA THR A 63 -12.94 -4.24 -7.77
C THR A 63 -11.62 -3.51 -7.49
N LEU A 64 -11.64 -2.40 -6.75
CA LEU A 64 -10.42 -1.72 -6.32
C LEU A 64 -9.57 -2.65 -5.43
N ALA A 65 -10.18 -3.31 -4.45
CA ALA A 65 -9.50 -4.22 -3.53
C ALA A 65 -8.86 -5.41 -4.28
N GLU A 66 -9.61 -6.03 -5.19
CA GLU A 66 -9.17 -7.15 -6.01
C GLU A 66 -8.01 -6.77 -6.93
N THR A 67 -8.14 -5.63 -7.64
CA THR A 67 -7.13 -5.17 -8.60
C THR A 67 -5.82 -4.77 -7.91
N LEU A 68 -5.90 -4.16 -6.73
CA LEU A 68 -4.73 -3.78 -5.95
C LEU A 68 -4.16 -4.94 -5.12
N HIS A 69 -4.81 -6.11 -5.13
CA HIS A 69 -4.47 -7.25 -4.30
C HIS A 69 -4.39 -6.91 -2.79
N ILE A 70 -5.32 -6.07 -2.33
CA ILE A 70 -5.44 -5.66 -0.93
C ILE A 70 -6.71 -6.29 -0.34
N ASP A 71 -6.63 -6.81 0.88
CA ASP A 71 -7.80 -7.40 1.52
C ASP A 71 -8.95 -6.38 1.70
N LYS A 72 -10.19 -6.88 1.73
CA LYS A 72 -11.40 -6.05 1.77
C LYS A 72 -11.44 -5.12 2.98
N ALA A 73 -10.98 -5.57 4.15
CA ALA A 73 -11.01 -4.76 5.37
C ALA A 73 -9.99 -3.62 5.32
N THR A 74 -8.78 -3.88 4.82
CA THR A 74 -7.76 -2.85 4.63
C THR A 74 -8.16 -1.87 3.55
N SER A 75 -8.73 -2.33 2.43
CA SER A 75 -9.24 -1.47 1.38
C SER A 75 -10.36 -0.55 1.89
N ALA A 76 -11.33 -1.10 2.62
CA ALA A 76 -12.42 -0.33 3.21
C ALA A 76 -11.92 0.76 4.16
N ARG A 77 -10.92 0.44 5.01
CA ARG A 77 -10.29 1.43 5.90
C ARG A 77 -9.54 2.51 5.12
N ALA A 78 -8.78 2.13 4.10
CA ALA A 78 -8.01 3.07 3.28
C ALA A 78 -8.91 4.05 2.53
N ILE A 79 -9.97 3.55 1.88
CA ILE A 79 -10.94 4.36 1.15
C ILE A 79 -11.74 5.24 2.10
N LYS A 80 -12.17 4.74 3.26
CA LYS A 80 -12.85 5.57 4.27
C LYS A 80 -11.97 6.74 4.71
N LYS A 81 -10.68 6.50 4.95
CA LYS A 81 -9.76 7.57 5.33
C LYS A 81 -9.56 8.58 4.19
N LEU A 82 -9.49 8.12 2.94
CA LEU A 82 -9.46 9.01 1.78
C LEU A 82 -10.72 9.89 1.68
N GLU A 83 -11.89 9.32 1.95
CA GLU A 83 -13.16 10.07 1.97
C GLU A 83 -13.18 11.10 3.10
N GLU A 84 -12.76 10.72 4.31
CA GLU A 84 -12.63 11.63 5.46
C GLU A 84 -11.65 12.79 5.19
N GLN A 85 -10.63 12.54 4.35
CA GLN A 85 -9.65 13.54 3.91
C GLN A 85 -10.14 14.37 2.71
N GLY A 86 -11.31 14.05 2.14
CA GLY A 86 -11.90 14.76 1.01
C GLY A 86 -11.28 14.44 -0.36
N PHE A 87 -10.51 13.35 -0.46
CA PHE A 87 -9.89 12.93 -1.73
C PHE A 87 -10.79 12.06 -2.61
N VAL A 88 -11.84 11.47 -2.04
CA VAL A 88 -12.78 10.61 -2.76
C VAL A 88 -14.19 10.76 -2.20
N THR A 89 -15.19 10.41 -3.00
CA THR A 89 -16.58 10.26 -2.58
C THR A 89 -17.05 8.83 -2.81
N ARG A 90 -17.82 8.26 -1.88
CA ARG A 90 -18.47 6.95 -2.08
C ARG A 90 -19.96 7.10 -2.34
N ILE A 91 -20.43 6.49 -3.42
CA ILE A 91 -21.85 6.45 -3.78
C ILE A 91 -22.28 4.99 -3.76
N ARG A 92 -23.44 4.70 -3.13
CA ARG A 92 -24.00 3.34 -3.16
C ARG A 92 -24.29 2.92 -4.59
N ASP A 93 -23.92 1.69 -4.92
CA ASP A 93 -24.26 1.11 -6.22
C ASP A 93 -25.79 0.98 -6.31
N ALA A 94 -26.34 1.43 -7.45
CA ALA A 94 -27.77 1.39 -7.72
C ALA A 94 -28.30 -0.04 -7.89
N ASN A 95 -27.45 -0.96 -8.37
CA ASN A 95 -27.79 -2.35 -8.62
C ASN A 95 -27.54 -3.24 -7.40
N ASP A 96 -26.54 -2.91 -6.58
CA ASP A 96 -26.25 -3.61 -5.33
C ASP A 96 -25.95 -2.65 -4.17
N ARG A 97 -26.94 -2.43 -3.31
CA ARG A 97 -26.83 -1.53 -2.15
C ARG A 97 -25.81 -1.95 -1.10
N ARG A 98 -25.25 -3.17 -1.21
CA ARG A 98 -24.15 -3.63 -0.34
C ARG A 98 -22.80 -3.06 -0.78
N ASN A 99 -22.71 -2.59 -2.02
CA ASN A 99 -21.49 -2.09 -2.62
C ASN A 99 -21.49 -0.57 -2.80
N TYR A 100 -20.27 -0.02 -2.89
CA TYR A 100 -20.02 1.39 -3.14
C TYR A 100 -19.16 1.52 -4.39
N ASN A 101 -19.51 2.46 -5.25
CA ASN A 101 -18.64 2.99 -6.28
C ASN A 101 -17.89 4.18 -5.68
N VAL A 102 -16.58 4.19 -5.87
CA VAL A 102 -15.68 5.21 -5.34
C VAL A 102 -15.32 6.14 -6.48
N PHE A 103 -15.36 7.44 -6.21
CA PHE A 103 -15.08 8.50 -7.15
C PHE A 103 -14.00 9.42 -6.60
N LEU A 104 -13.16 10.02 -7.44
CA LEU A 104 -12.30 11.15 -7.06
C LEU A 104 -13.12 12.38 -6.66
#